data_AF-A0A1T4KLP4-F1
#
_entry.id   AF-A0A1T4KLP4-F1
#
_cell.length_a   1.000
_cell.length_b   1.000
_cell.length_c   1.000
_cell.angle_alpha   90.00
_cell.angle_beta   90.00
_cell.angle_gamma   90.00
#
_symmetry.space_group_name_H-M   'P 1'
#
loop_
_entity.id
_entity.type
_entity.pdbx_description
1 polymer ?
#
loop_
_entity_poly.entity_id
_entity_poly.type
_entity_poly.pdbx_seq_one_letter_code
_entity_poly.pdbx_strand_id
1 'polypeptide(L)'
;MSKEETALEKVEKQADLYKDLLALIKKEHKLLKEEKDVTNIQDQKRGIRDEIQDIELMLNVKHNMGQAEKLGLIKNSDSEKLQQFKPLLKELYDLEKENQKLA
;
A
#
# COMPACT_ATOMS: atom_id res chain seq x y z
N MET A 1 0.55 16.59 19.68
CA MET A 1 0.08 15.88 18.48
C MET A 1 -1.44 15.89 18.48
N SER A 2 -2.04 16.47 17.44
CA SER A 2 -3.49 16.43 17.21
C SER A 2 -3.91 15.07 16.65
N LYS A 3 -5.21 14.73 16.74
CA LYS A 3 -5.75 13.50 16.16
C LYS A 3 -5.57 13.43 14.64
N GLU A 4 -5.51 14.58 13.97
CA GLU A 4 -5.30 14.71 12.53
C GLU A 4 -3.83 14.49 12.15
N GLU A 5 -2.89 15.03 12.94
CA GLU A 5 -1.45 14.78 12.74
C GLU A 5 -1.14 13.28 12.85
N THR A 6 -1.66 12.62 13.88
CA THR A 6 -1.48 11.16 14.04
C THR A 6 -2.16 10.36 12.91
N ALA A 7 -3.31 10.81 12.41
CA ALA A 7 -3.96 10.14 11.28
C ALA A 7 -3.17 10.31 9.97
N LEU A 8 -2.63 11.51 9.73
CA LEU A 8 -1.79 11.80 8.57
C LEU A 8 -0.53 10.92 8.58
N GLU A 9 0.18 10.82 9.70
CA GLU A 9 1.35 9.94 9.84
C GLU A 9 1.02 8.48 9.51
N LYS A 10 -0.16 7.99 9.92
CA LYS A 10 -0.61 6.63 9.60
C LYS A 10 -0.93 6.45 8.13
N VAL A 11 -1.55 7.45 7.50
CA VAL A 11 -1.82 7.44 6.05
C VAL A 11 -0.52 7.51 5.25
N GLU A 12 0.47 8.27 5.72
CA GLU A 12 1.81 8.29 5.12
C GLU A 12 2.55 6.97 5.28
N LYS A 13 2.47 6.33 6.46
CA LYS A 13 2.99 4.97 6.65
C LYS A 13 2.30 3.97 5.72
N GLN A 14 0.98 4.10 5.53
CA GLN A 14 0.24 3.26 4.59
C GLN A 14 0.78 3.43 3.16
N ALA A 15 1.07 4.67 2.74
CA ALA A 15 1.66 4.94 1.43
C ALA A 15 3.06 4.34 1.25
N ASP A 16 3.91 4.34 2.30
CA ASP A 16 5.22 3.67 2.27
C ASP A 16 5.07 2.15 2.11
N LEU A 17 4.17 1.53 2.87
CA LEU A 17 3.93 0.09 2.77
C LEU A 17 3.46 -0.32 1.37
N TYR A 18 2.63 0.49 0.71
CA TYR A 18 2.25 0.23 -0.67
C TYR A 18 3.40 0.42 -1.67
N LYS A 19 4.36 1.33 -1.42
CA LYS A 19 5.58 1.43 -2.22
C LYS A 19 6.44 0.18 -2.08
N ASP A 20 6.60 -0.32 -0.87
CA ASP A 20 7.33 -1.57 -0.60
C ASP A 20 6.62 -2.77 -1.26
N LEU A 21 5.28 -2.82 -1.15
CA LEU A 21 4.47 -3.84 -1.81
C LEU A 21 4.66 -3.83 -3.34
N LEU A 22 4.65 -2.64 -3.96
CA LEU A 22 4.92 -2.50 -5.40
C LEU A 22 6.30 -3.02 -5.78
N ALA A 23 7.34 -2.73 -4.98
CA ALA A 23 8.69 -3.24 -5.21
C ALA A 23 8.75 -4.78 -5.15
N LEU A 24 8.06 -5.39 -4.19
CA LEU A 24 7.94 -6.84 -4.09
C LEU A 24 7.19 -7.45 -5.27
N ILE A 25 6.09 -6.83 -5.71
CA ILE A 25 5.31 -7.29 -6.87
C ILE A 25 6.13 -7.23 -8.15
N LYS A 26 6.93 -6.16 -8.35
CA LYS A 26 7.87 -6.07 -9.49
C LYS A 26 8.92 -7.18 -9.45
N LYS A 27 9.43 -7.49 -8.27
CA LYS A 27 10.41 -8.57 -8.08
C LYS A 27 9.77 -9.95 -8.34
N GLU A 28 8.58 -10.18 -7.81
CA GLU A 28 7.77 -11.38 -8.09
C GLU A 28 7.52 -11.54 -9.59
N HIS A 29 7.10 -10.47 -10.27
CA HIS A 29 6.86 -10.47 -11.71
C HIS A 29 8.09 -10.91 -12.51
N LYS A 30 9.26 -10.35 -12.16
CA LYS A 30 10.53 -10.73 -12.79
C LYS A 30 10.86 -12.21 -12.54
N LEU A 31 10.70 -12.69 -11.32
CA LEU A 31 10.99 -14.09 -10.97
C LEU A 31 10.03 -15.07 -11.64
N LEU A 32 8.74 -14.76 -11.71
CA LEU A 32 7.74 -15.56 -12.43
C LEU A 32 8.09 -15.68 -13.92
N LYS A 33 8.50 -14.58 -14.55
CA LYS A 33 8.98 -14.59 -15.95
C LYS A 33 10.24 -15.44 -16.16
N GLU A 34 11.03 -15.63 -15.12
CA GLU A 34 12.24 -16.45 -15.12
C GLU A 34 11.97 -17.88 -14.60
N GLU A 35 10.70 -18.26 -14.38
CA GLU A 35 10.25 -19.55 -13.81
C GLU A 35 10.93 -19.88 -12.46
N LYS A 36 11.20 -18.85 -11.65
CA LYS A 36 11.84 -18.98 -10.33
C LYS A 36 10.82 -19.05 -9.20
N ASP A 37 11.22 -19.67 -8.10
CA ASP A 37 10.45 -19.69 -6.87
C ASP A 37 10.21 -18.26 -6.33
N VAL A 38 8.96 -18.00 -5.95
CA VAL A 38 8.48 -16.73 -5.41
C VAL A 38 7.90 -16.84 -4.01
N THR A 39 7.95 -18.02 -3.38
CA THR A 39 7.34 -18.28 -2.07
C THR A 39 7.74 -17.24 -1.02
N ASN A 40 9.04 -16.97 -0.89
CA ASN A 40 9.53 -15.96 0.06
C ASN A 40 9.01 -14.53 -0.25
N ILE A 41 8.81 -14.18 -1.52
CA ILE A 41 8.22 -12.88 -1.88
C ILE A 41 6.73 -12.85 -1.52
N GLN A 42 6.00 -13.94 -1.73
CA GLN A 42 4.59 -14.03 -1.36
C GLN A 42 4.38 -13.89 0.16
N ASP A 43 5.26 -14.48 0.96
CA ASP A 43 5.25 -14.33 2.43
C ASP A 43 5.53 -12.87 2.85
N GLN A 44 6.52 -12.21 2.24
CA GLN A 44 6.79 -10.80 2.50
C GLN A 44 5.61 -9.90 2.11
N LYS A 45 4.98 -10.16 0.96
CA LYS A 45 3.78 -9.44 0.52
C LYS A 45 2.62 -9.61 1.49
N ARG A 46 2.45 -10.82 2.06
CA ARG A 46 1.43 -11.09 3.07
C ARG A 46 1.67 -10.25 4.33
N GLY A 47 2.89 -10.23 4.86
CA GLY A 47 3.23 -9.40 6.02
C GLY A 47 2.94 -7.91 5.81
N ILE A 48 3.29 -7.37 4.63
CA ILE A 48 2.98 -5.97 4.31
C ILE A 48 1.47 -5.72 4.22
N ARG A 49 0.70 -6.65 3.64
CA ARG A 49 -0.77 -6.53 3.57
C ARG A 49 -1.41 -6.56 4.96
N ASP A 50 -0.91 -7.41 5.85
CA ASP A 50 -1.37 -7.47 7.24
C ASP A 50 -1.09 -6.12 7.95
N GLU A 51 0.10 -5.53 7.77
CA GLU A 51 0.39 -4.19 8.31
C GLU A 51 -0.51 -3.07 7.74
N ILE A 52 -0.80 -3.12 6.44
CA ILE A 52 -1.73 -2.17 5.80
C ILE A 52 -3.13 -2.30 6.43
N GLN A 53 -3.59 -3.53 6.61
CA GLN A 53 -4.89 -3.82 7.21
C GLN A 53 -4.97 -3.34 8.66
N ASP A 54 -3.92 -3.53 9.46
CA ASP A 54 -3.85 -3.04 10.84
C ASP A 54 -3.92 -1.50 10.91
N ILE A 55 -3.25 -0.81 9.98
CA ILE A 55 -3.34 0.65 9.88
C ILE A 55 -4.75 1.09 9.47
N GLU A 56 -5.39 0.38 8.54
CA GLU A 56 -6.77 0.64 8.16
C GLU A 56 -7.76 0.47 9.32
N LEU A 57 -7.65 -0.63 10.05
CA LEU A 57 -8.46 -0.86 11.25
C LEU A 57 -8.21 0.22 12.30
N MET A 58 -6.95 0.62 12.51
CA MET A 58 -6.61 1.68 13.45
C MET A 58 -7.24 3.02 13.06
N LEU A 59 -7.16 3.39 11.78
CA LEU A 59 -7.74 4.63 11.26
C LEU A 59 -9.27 4.62 11.34
N ASN A 60 -9.90 3.50 10.97
CA ASN A 60 -11.35 3.34 11.05
C ASN A 60 -11.85 3.37 12.51
N VAL A 61 -11.18 2.66 13.44
CA VAL A 61 -11.66 2.49 14.81
C VAL A 61 -11.24 3.64 15.72
N LYS A 62 -9.97 4.08 15.66
CA LYS A 62 -9.44 5.11 16.59
C LYS A 62 -9.64 6.53 16.09
N HIS A 63 -9.65 6.73 14.77
CA HIS A 63 -9.80 8.05 14.16
C HIS A 63 -11.18 8.25 13.52
N ASN A 64 -12.06 7.24 13.58
CA ASN A 64 -13.39 7.23 12.97
C ASN A 64 -13.36 7.69 11.50
N MET A 65 -12.27 7.33 10.82
CA MET A 65 -11.90 7.88 9.52
C MET A 65 -12.30 6.88 8.44
N GLY A 66 -13.44 7.12 7.80
CA GLY A 66 -13.87 6.33 6.66
C GLY A 66 -13.04 6.60 5.40
N GLN A 67 -13.40 5.90 4.33
CA GLN A 67 -12.71 6.04 3.05
C GLN A 67 -12.81 7.47 2.49
N ALA A 68 -13.94 8.15 2.68
CA ALA A 68 -14.16 9.52 2.21
C ALA A 68 -13.28 10.54 2.96
N GLU A 69 -13.15 10.40 4.28
CA GLU A 69 -12.30 11.24 5.12
C GLU A 69 -10.82 11.03 4.81
N LYS A 70 -10.39 9.78 4.61
CA LYS A 70 -9.04 9.46 4.12
C LYS A 70 -8.74 10.13 2.78
N LEU A 71 -9.67 10.03 1.83
CA LEU A 71 -9.52 10.66 0.51
C LEU A 71 -9.47 12.18 0.61
N GLY A 72 -10.25 12.78 1.51
CA GLY A 72 -10.17 14.20 1.84
C GLY A 72 -8.81 14.59 2.38
N LEU A 73 -8.28 13.82 3.34
CA LEU A 73 -6.97 14.05 3.94
C LEU A 73 -5.83 13.92 2.91
N ILE A 74 -5.88 12.90 2.04
CA ILE A 74 -4.92 12.73 0.94
C ILE A 74 -5.01 13.88 -0.07
N LYS A 75 -6.23 14.36 -0.39
CA LYS A 75 -6.44 15.41 -1.39
C LYS A 75 -6.02 16.79 -0.90
N ASN A 76 -6.22 17.06 0.39
CA ASN A 76 -5.99 18.38 0.99
C ASN A 76 -4.64 18.47 1.72
N SER A 77 -3.87 17.38 1.78
CA SER A 77 -2.54 17.36 2.38
C SER A 77 -1.48 17.90 1.40
N ASP A 78 -0.57 18.72 1.92
CA ASP A 78 0.64 19.16 1.22
C ASP A 78 1.75 18.08 1.22
N SER A 79 1.46 16.87 1.71
CA SER A 79 2.39 15.76 1.71
C SER A 79 2.69 15.30 0.29
N GLU A 80 3.91 15.60 -0.17
CA GLU A 80 4.44 15.17 -1.47
C GLU A 80 4.35 13.64 -1.62
N LYS A 81 4.54 12.91 -0.52
CA LYS A 81 4.43 11.45 -0.47
C LYS A 81 3.04 10.98 -0.87
N LEU A 82 1.98 11.62 -0.36
CA LEU A 82 0.59 11.27 -0.66
C LEU A 82 0.17 11.70 -2.07
N GLN A 83 0.72 12.79 -2.59
CA GLN A 83 0.49 13.19 -3.98
C GLN A 83 1.08 12.19 -4.98
N GLN A 84 2.30 11.71 -4.72
CA GLN A 84 2.95 10.67 -5.52
C GLN A 84 2.30 9.29 -5.38
N PHE A 85 1.47 9.10 -4.36
CA PHE A 85 0.89 7.79 -4.05
C PHE A 85 -0.22 7.37 -5.03
N LYS A 86 -1.05 8.31 -5.51
CA LYS A 86 -2.16 8.02 -6.43
C LYS A 86 -1.75 7.28 -7.72
N PRO A 87 -0.71 7.69 -8.48
CA PRO A 87 -0.31 6.98 -9.68
C PRO A 87 0.25 5.57 -9.39
N LEU A 88 0.85 5.35 -8.22
CA LEU A 88 1.45 4.06 -7.85
C LEU A 88 0.40 2.96 -7.61
N LEU A 89 -0.79 3.31 -7.13
CA LEU A 89 -1.88 2.36 -6.92
C LEU A 89 -2.34 1.69 -8.22
N LYS A 90 -2.36 2.46 -9.33
CA LYS A 90 -2.72 1.91 -10.63
C LYS A 90 -1.69 0.90 -11.12
N GLU A 91 -0.40 1.26 -11.01
CA GLU A 91 0.71 0.38 -11.40
C GLU A 91 0.70 -0.93 -10.59
N LEU A 92 0.44 -0.85 -9.27
CA LEU A 92 0.33 -2.01 -8.39
C LEU A 92 -0.76 -2.97 -8.88
N TYR A 93 -1.97 -2.45 -9.14
CA TYR A 93 -3.10 -3.26 -9.60
C TYR A 93 -2.82 -3.96 -10.94
N ASP A 94 -2.26 -3.22 -11.90
CA ASP A 94 -1.95 -3.76 -13.23
C ASP A 94 -0.92 -4.90 -13.12
N LEU A 95 0.14 -4.73 -12.32
CA LEU A 95 1.17 -5.75 -12.13
C LEU A 95 0.67 -6.99 -11.36
N GLU A 96 -0.17 -6.83 -10.34
CA GLU A 96 -0.73 -7.99 -9.64
C GLU A 96 -1.59 -8.85 -10.58
N LYS A 97 -2.39 -8.19 -11.43
CA LYS A 97 -3.20 -8.87 -12.44
C LYS A 97 -2.34 -9.60 -13.47
N GLU A 98 -1.18 -9.05 -13.81
CA GLU A 98 -0.21 -9.74 -14.67
C GLU A 98 0.43 -10.94 -13.98
N ASN A 99 0.84 -10.81 -12.72
CA ASN A 99 1.43 -11.92 -11.95
C ASN A 99 0.46 -13.09 -11.79
N GLN A 100 -0.84 -12.81 -11.58
CA GLN A 100 -1.88 -13.86 -11.53
C GLN A 100 -2.03 -14.66 -12.82
N LYS A 101 -1.61 -14.12 -13.97
CA LYS A 101 -1.62 -14.85 -15.25
C LYS A 101 -0.36 -15.68 -15.46
N LEU A 102 0.70 -15.39 -14.73
CA LEU A 102 2.01 -16.03 -14.86
C LEU A 102 2.24 -17.14 -13.81
N ALA A 103 1.53 -17.09 -12.68
CA ALA A 103 1.52 -18.12 -11.64
C ALA A 103 0.55 -19.25 -11.96
#